data_AF-F2NJK6-F1
#
_entry.id   AF-F2NJK6-F1
#
_cell.length_a   1.000
_cell.length_b   1.000
_cell.length_c   1.000
_cell.angle_alpha   90.00
_cell.angle_beta   90.00
_cell.angle_gamma   90.00
#
_symmetry.space_group_name_H-M   'P 1'
#
loop_
_entity.id
_entity.type
_entity.pdbx_description
1 polymer ?
#
loop_
_entity_poly.entity_id
_entity_poly.type
_entity_poly.pdbx_seq_one_letter_code
_entity_poly.pdbx_strand_id
1 'polypeptide(L)'
;MQLTMDLKTSAEVLGVNPDKLKNYLQKEQPGGIIRLEEDWHISIFTLAKILDTTPEALLEFMEDSLLGNMLAAVENDTVFEGEEGRKTYQSYLAEKSQ
;
A
#
# COMPACT_ATOMS: atom_id res chain seq x y z
N MET A 1 6.16 9.88 -2.78
CA MET A 1 6.82 8.58 -2.56
C MET A 1 7.26 8.48 -1.11
N GLN A 2 6.75 7.50 -0.37
CA GLN A 2 7.28 7.18 0.96
C GLN A 2 8.48 6.22 0.78
N LEU A 3 9.61 6.54 1.42
CA LEU A 3 10.83 5.71 1.39
C LEU A 3 10.95 4.78 2.60
N THR A 4 9.93 4.79 3.44
CA THR A 4 9.81 3.99 4.65
C THR A 4 8.39 3.45 4.73
N MET A 5 8.24 2.22 5.20
CA MET A 5 6.95 1.58 5.44
C MET A 5 6.81 1.24 6.90
N ASP A 6 5.57 1.26 7.40
CA ASP A 6 5.26 0.73 8.71
C ASP A 6 5.52 -0.80 8.77
N LEU A 7 5.59 -1.32 9.99
CA LEU A 7 5.88 -2.72 10.26
C LEU A 7 4.88 -3.69 9.63
N LYS A 8 3.59 -3.34 9.59
CA LYS A 8 2.54 -4.23 9.10
C LYS A 8 2.69 -4.38 7.59
N THR A 9 2.76 -3.28 6.86
CA THR A 9 2.95 -3.29 5.41
C THR A 9 4.29 -3.96 5.04
N SER A 10 5.35 -3.69 5.81
CA SER A 10 6.64 -4.36 5.61
C SER A 10 6.56 -5.89 5.79
N ALA A 11 5.78 -6.36 6.76
CA ALA A 11 5.58 -7.79 7.00
C ALA A 11 4.76 -8.45 5.89
N GLU A 12 3.75 -7.77 5.37
CA GLU A 12 2.95 -8.21 4.22
C GLU A 12 3.84 -8.37 2.97
N VAL A 13 4.67 -7.37 2.67
CA VAL A 13 5.63 -7.39 1.55
C VAL A 13 6.64 -8.55 1.69
N LEU A 14 7.11 -8.81 2.91
CA LEU A 14 8.03 -9.91 3.20
C LEU A 14 7.33 -11.28 3.28
N GLY A 15 5.99 -11.34 3.27
CA GLY A 15 5.23 -12.58 3.45
C GLY A 15 5.41 -13.21 4.83
N VAL A 16 5.66 -12.40 5.87
CA VAL A 16 5.92 -12.87 7.24
C VAL A 16 4.90 -12.31 8.23
N ASN A 17 4.85 -12.92 9.41
CA ASN A 17 4.05 -12.38 10.51
C ASN A 17 4.70 -11.09 11.09
N PRO A 18 3.94 -10.01 11.34
CA PRO A 18 4.48 -8.76 11.88
C PRO A 18 5.25 -8.90 13.20
N ASP A 19 4.81 -9.76 14.12
CA ASP A 19 5.51 -9.99 15.39
C ASP A 19 6.84 -10.72 15.17
N LYS A 20 6.90 -11.65 14.22
CA LYS A 20 8.15 -12.31 13.83
C LYS A 20 9.13 -11.33 13.22
N LEU A 21 8.65 -10.43 12.36
CA LEU A 21 9.46 -9.36 11.79
C LEU A 21 9.98 -8.43 12.88
N LYS A 22 9.11 -7.96 13.78
CA LYS A 22 9.50 -7.12 14.92
C LYS A 22 10.60 -7.77 15.77
N ASN A 23 10.42 -9.05 16.11
CA ASN A 23 11.40 -9.80 16.88
C ASN A 23 12.75 -9.92 16.15
N TYR A 24 12.72 -10.11 14.82
CA TYR A 24 13.92 -10.12 14.00
C TYR A 24 14.62 -8.75 14.01
N LEU A 25 13.89 -7.66 13.78
CA LEU A 25 14.43 -6.30 13.76
C LEU A 25 15.04 -5.90 15.11
N GLN A 26 14.44 -6.32 16.22
CA GLN A 26 14.97 -6.07 17.57
C GLN A 26 16.27 -6.84 17.85
N LYS A 27 16.41 -8.04 17.30
CA LYS A 27 17.59 -8.91 17.49
C LYS A 27 18.75 -8.51 16.59
N GLU A 28 18.50 -8.39 15.30
CA GLU A 28 19.55 -8.15 14.30
C GLU A 28 19.90 -6.66 14.17
N GLN A 29 19.01 -5.76 14.59
CA GLN A 29 19.17 -4.30 14.50
C GLN A 29 19.73 -3.82 13.15
N PRO A 30 19.14 -4.24 12.01
CA PRO A 30 19.64 -3.82 10.72
C PRO A 30 19.52 -2.28 10.57
N GLY A 31 20.46 -1.69 9.84
CA GLY A 31 20.41 -0.26 9.52
C GLY A 31 19.14 0.09 8.74
N GLY A 32 18.71 1.35 8.84
CA GLY A 32 17.52 1.86 8.13
C GLY A 32 16.18 1.53 8.79
N ILE A 33 16.17 1.12 10.05
CA ILE A 33 14.97 1.10 10.89
C ILE A 33 14.81 2.47 11.55
N ILE A 34 13.62 3.04 11.45
CA ILE A 34 13.21 4.26 12.14
C ILE A 34 12.12 3.88 13.14
N ARG A 35 12.25 4.33 14.38
CA ARG A 35 11.19 4.18 15.38
C ARG A 35 10.62 5.54 15.72
N LEU A 36 9.35 5.75 15.41
CA LEU A 36 8.59 6.94 15.76
C LEU A 36 7.62 6.55 16.88
N GLU A 37 7.92 6.95 18.11
CA GLU A 37 7.17 6.51 19.30
C GLU A 37 7.09 4.98 19.43
N GLU A 38 5.90 4.40 19.26
CA GLU A 38 5.65 2.96 19.29
C GLU A 38 5.68 2.31 17.90
N ASP A 39 5.73 3.11 16.84
CA ASP A 39 5.66 2.67 15.46
C ASP A 39 7.04 2.40 14.86
N TRP A 40 7.18 1.22 14.28
CA TRP A 40 8.38 0.77 13.59
C TRP A 40 8.22 1.02 12.11
N HIS A 41 9.16 1.76 11.55
CA HIS A 41 9.27 2.01 10.12
C HIS A 41 10.56 1.39 9.59
N ILE A 42 10.47 0.76 8.43
CA ILE A 42 11.61 0.13 7.76
C ILE A 42 11.84 0.84 6.44
N SER A 43 13.08 1.23 6.20
CA SER A 43 13.49 1.80 4.92
C SER A 43 13.32 0.80 3.79
N ILE A 44 12.86 1.29 2.64
CA ILE A 44 12.75 0.51 1.42
C ILE A 44 14.09 -0.13 1.00
N PHE A 45 15.22 0.55 1.27
CA PHE A 45 16.56 0.02 1.00
C PHE A 45 16.89 -1.18 1.88
N THR A 46 16.45 -1.16 3.13
CA THR A 46 16.63 -2.28 4.07
C THR A 46 15.77 -3.47 3.66
N LEU A 47 14.52 -3.22 3.25
CA LEU A 47 13.63 -4.28 2.76
C LEU A 47 14.15 -4.91 1.47
N ALA A 48 14.60 -4.09 0.52
CA ALA A 48 15.21 -4.56 -0.72
C ALA A 48 16.42 -5.46 -0.43
N LYS A 49 17.27 -5.08 0.53
CA LYS A 49 18.41 -5.89 0.97
C LYS A 49 17.98 -7.23 1.60
N ILE A 50 16.91 -7.25 2.40
CA ILE A 50 16.38 -8.48 3.03
C ILE A 50 15.85 -9.44 1.96
N LEU A 51 15.20 -8.91 0.94
CA LEU A 51 14.60 -9.68 -0.17
C LEU A 51 15.58 -10.01 -1.31
N ASP A 52 16.84 -9.62 -1.19
CA ASP A 52 17.85 -9.74 -2.25
C ASP A 52 17.37 -9.16 -3.59
N THR A 53 16.78 -7.96 -3.53
CA THR A 53 16.25 -7.22 -4.69
C THR A 53 16.73 -5.77 -4.68
N THR A 54 16.34 -4.98 -5.69
CA THR A 54 16.63 -3.54 -5.74
C THR A 54 15.47 -2.73 -5.15
N PRO A 55 15.73 -1.55 -4.57
CA PRO A 55 14.67 -0.64 -4.12
C PRO A 55 13.69 -0.28 -5.24
N GLU A 56 14.18 -0.10 -6.47
CA GLU A 56 13.37 0.21 -7.63
C GLU A 56 12.39 -0.92 -7.98
N ALA A 57 12.87 -2.17 -8.02
CA ALA A 57 12.03 -3.33 -8.28
C ALA A 57 10.98 -3.54 -7.17
N LEU A 58 11.36 -3.25 -5.92
CA LEU A 58 10.42 -3.34 -4.79
C LEU A 58 9.33 -2.26 -4.86
N LEU A 59 9.68 -1.04 -5.27
CA LEU A 59 8.71 0.05 -5.46
C LEU A 59 7.75 -0.25 -6.62
N GLU A 60 8.27 -0.73 -7.75
CA GLU A 60 7.47 -1.13 -8.91
C GLU A 60 6.45 -2.20 -8.52
N PHE A 61 6.88 -3.24 -7.78
CA PHE A 61 5.99 -4.27 -7.26
C PHE A 61 4.87 -3.72 -6.37
N MET A 62 5.19 -2.76 -5.50
CA MET A 62 4.21 -2.14 -4.62
C MET A 62 3.21 -1.27 -5.38
N GLU A 63 3.68 -0.52 -6.37
CA GLU A 63 2.84 0.30 -7.25
C GLU A 63 1.88 -0.56 -8.06
N ASP A 64 2.36 -1.66 -8.63
CA ASP A 64 1.53 -2.62 -9.37
C ASP A 64 0.47 -3.26 -8.48
N SER A 65 0.84 -3.66 -7.25
CA SER A 65 -0.10 -4.24 -6.28
C SER A 65 -1.19 -3.23 -5.88
N LEU A 66 -0.81 -1.97 -5.62
CA LEU A 66 -1.76 -0.90 -5.31
C LEU A 66 -2.72 -0.66 -6.49
N LEU A 67 -2.18 -0.57 -7.71
CA LEU A 67 -2.97 -0.39 -8.92
C LEU A 67 -3.95 -1.55 -9.14
N GLY A 68 -3.49 -2.80 -8.96
CA GLY A 68 -4.33 -3.99 -9.05
C GLY A 68 -5.50 -3.95 -8.06
N ASN A 69 -5.25 -3.55 -6.80
CA ASN A 69 -6.30 -3.40 -5.79
C ASN A 69 -7.30 -2.28 -6.16
N MET A 70 -6.83 -1.17 -6.72
CA MET A 70 -7.71 -0.09 -7.18
C MET A 70 -8.62 -0.55 -8.34
N LEU A 71 -8.08 -1.32 -9.28
CA LEU A 71 -8.85 -1.88 -10.39
C LEU A 71 -9.89 -2.90 -9.90
N ALA A 72 -9.52 -3.78 -8.98
CA ALA A 72 -10.45 -4.76 -8.40
C ALA A 72 -11.59 -4.09 -7.62
N ALA A 73 -11.34 -2.94 -7.00
CA ALA A 73 -12.36 -2.20 -6.26
C ALA A 73 -13.48 -1.64 -7.16
N VAL A 74 -13.19 -1.35 -8.43
CA VAL A 74 -14.15 -0.79 -9.40
C VAL A 74 -14.62 -1.83 -10.43
N GLU A 75 -14.16 -3.08 -10.35
CA GLU A 75 -14.47 -4.13 -11.32
C GLU A 75 -15.97 -4.47 -11.38
N ASN A 76 -16.67 -4.31 -10.26
CA ASN A 76 -18.12 -4.53 -10.16
C ASN A 76 -18.95 -3.24 -10.25
N ASP A 77 -18.31 -2.10 -10.52
CA ASP A 77 -19.04 -0.85 -10.64
C ASP A 77 -19.83 -0.83 -11.94
N THR A 78 -21.08 -0.35 -11.84
CA THR A 78 -21.93 -0.16 -13.02
C THR A 78 -21.28 0.88 -13.93
N VAL A 79 -20.77 0.41 -15.08
CA VAL A 79 -20.29 1.29 -16.14
C VAL A 79 -21.51 1.85 -16.88
N PHE A 80 -21.71 3.16 -16.78
CA PHE A 80 -22.77 3.84 -17.53
C PHE A 80 -22.22 4.41 -18.84
N GLU A 81 -22.94 4.21 -19.94
CA GLU A 81 -22.63 4.92 -21.18
C GLU A 81 -23.04 6.40 -21.12
N GLY A 82 -22.44 7.25 -21.95
CA GLY A 82 -22.37 8.71 -21.75
C GLY A 82 -23.68 9.44 -21.45
N GLU A 83 -24.83 8.97 -21.98
CA GLU A 83 -26.13 9.57 -21.65
C GLU A 83 -26.71 9.07 -20.33
N GLU A 84 -26.55 7.79 -20.01
CA GLU A 84 -26.93 7.21 -18.70
C GLU A 84 -26.07 7.78 -17.58
N GLY A 85 -24.75 7.91 -17.79
CA GLY A 85 -23.85 8.47 -16.80
C GLY A 85 -24.19 9.92 -16.44
N ARG A 86 -24.60 10.72 -17.45
CA ARG A 86 -25.09 12.09 -17.25
C ARG A 86 -26.37 12.14 -16.43
N LYS A 87 -27.34 11.26 -16.69
CA LYS A 87 -28.60 11.20 -15.94
C LYS A 87 -28.36 10.81 -14.48
N THR A 88 -27.59 9.77 -14.23
CA THR A 88 -27.24 9.32 -12.87
C THR A 88 -26.52 10.41 -12.07
N TYR A 89 -25.57 11.11 -12.68
CA TYR A 89 -24.86 12.22 -12.04
C TYR A 89 -25.78 13.40 -11.70
N GLN A 90 -26.70 13.76 -12.60
CA GLN A 90 -27.67 14.83 -12.35
C GLN A 90 -28.64 14.48 -11.21
N SER A 91 -29.10 13.23 -11.12
CA SER A 91 -29.92 12.75 -10.01
C SER A 91 -29.18 12.84 -8.67
N TYR A 92 -27.91 12.44 -8.62
CA TYR A 92 -27.08 12.55 -7.41
C TYR A 92 -26.90 14.01 -6.94
N LEU A 93 -26.65 14.94 -7.86
CA LEU A 93 -26.52 16.37 -7.53
C LEU A 93 -27.83 16.96 -6.97
N ALA A 94 -28.97 16.52 -7.50
CA ALA A 94 -30.29 16.95 -7.02
C ALA A 94 -30.57 16.47 -5.59
N GLU A 95 -30.23 15.22 -5.24
CA GLU A 95 -30.38 14.69 -3.89
C GLU A 95 -29.48 15.39 -2.86
N LYS A 96 -28.25 15.74 -3.23
CA LYS A 96 -27.32 16.46 -2.32
C LYS A 96 -27.67 17.94 -2.08
N SER A 97 -28.64 18.47 -2.82
CA SER A 97 -29.06 19.87 -2.74
C SER A 97 -30.30 20.10 -1.86
N GLN A 98 -30.82 19.05 -1.22
CA GLN A 98 -31.86 19.09 -0.16
C GLN A 98 -31.23 19.01 1.23
#